data_AF-A0A316X5L4-F1
#
_entry.id   AF-A0A316X5L4-F1
#
_cell.length_a   1.000
_cell.length_b   1.000
_cell.length_c   1.000
_cell.angle_alpha   90.00
_cell.angle_beta   90.00
_cell.angle_gamma   90.00
#
_symmetry.space_group_name_H-M   'P 1'
#
loop_
_entity.id
_entity.type
_entity.pdbx_description
1 polymer ?
#
loop_
_entity_poly.entity_id
_entity_poly.type
_entity_poly.pdbx_seq_one_letter_code
_entity_poly.pdbx_strand_id
1 'polypeptide(L)'
;MAKNVTKYSIFLGSPSDLEEERIEVENAIKELNIIYGNRNNLILDVLKWETHSAPGITESYTQDIINEDIGLGYDIFVGLIWQKFGTKTNVANSGTEEEFLNALKRFKNKENIQILFYFKNKAPLALSDINPEELSKINNFKKVLRDNNVFYGSFNDLDELKANLRIHLPKRIDNLISNSIKVDKSLIDDNDTSIQSTDEHSVLEEDFGLFDYLLEFERLLSNSTVALTKINESTNIIGEEMGRKADEIERFAQYPNPNKNLIVELFKRISKIMNDYSERIKVENIVFYSNFKDAIEIGLKYVNSMEYLDKDQYKENLESTLESIEDLQENIPLAINSMSGLHNSVKSLPNLQSNLNASKRGLDKQLDEFIFSLKGVNNLTNEFISEIKYKLSTLR
;
A
#
# COMPACT_ATOMS: atom_id res chain seq x y z
N MET A 1 -16.50 16.25 -25.23
CA MET A 1 -17.89 16.20 -24.73
C MET A 1 -17.87 16.57 -23.25
N ALA A 2 -18.84 17.35 -22.78
CA ALA A 2 -18.97 17.63 -21.36
C ALA A 2 -19.28 16.34 -20.58
N LYS A 3 -18.72 16.19 -19.38
CA LYS A 3 -18.92 15.04 -18.50
C LYS A 3 -19.28 15.55 -17.10
N ASN A 4 -20.17 14.82 -16.42
CA ASN A 4 -20.37 15.00 -14.99
C ASN A 4 -19.22 14.32 -14.25
N VAL A 5 -18.63 15.01 -13.28
CA VAL A 5 -17.52 14.51 -12.44
C VAL A 5 -17.81 14.75 -10.98
N THR A 6 -17.50 13.78 -10.13
CA THR A 6 -17.62 13.91 -8.67
C THR A 6 -16.34 14.56 -8.13
N LYS A 7 -16.47 15.65 -7.36
CA LYS A 7 -15.33 16.34 -6.76
C LYS A 7 -15.12 15.87 -5.33
N TYR A 8 -13.89 15.45 -5.00
CA TYR A 8 -13.44 15.21 -3.63
C TYR A 8 -12.41 16.27 -3.24
N SER A 9 -12.60 16.91 -2.10
CA SER A 9 -11.73 17.99 -1.62
C SER A 9 -10.79 17.50 -0.52
N ILE A 10 -9.51 17.84 -0.66
CA ILE A 10 -8.42 17.40 0.21
C ILE A 10 -7.85 18.63 0.90
N PHE A 11 -8.02 18.74 2.22
CA PHE A 11 -7.43 19.82 3.00
C PHE A 11 -6.02 19.46 3.47
N LEU A 12 -5.04 20.29 3.12
CA LEU A 12 -3.62 20.09 3.41
C LEU A 12 -3.12 20.99 4.55
N GLY A 13 -2.96 20.39 5.73
CA GLY A 13 -2.39 21.02 6.92
C GLY A 13 -0.91 20.68 7.09
N SER A 14 -0.05 21.69 7.22
CA SER A 14 1.35 21.48 7.60
C SER A 14 1.98 22.76 8.17
N PRO A 15 3.03 22.64 8.99
CA PRO A 15 3.89 23.76 9.35
C PRO A 15 4.65 24.32 8.14
N SER A 16 5.30 25.47 8.33
CA SER A 16 5.96 26.24 7.25
C SER A 16 7.31 25.68 6.78
N ASP A 17 7.88 24.66 7.43
CA ASP A 17 9.15 24.02 7.05
C ASP A 17 8.99 22.90 6.00
N LEU A 18 7.81 22.79 5.38
CA LEU A 18 7.43 21.73 4.46
C LEU A 18 6.93 22.25 3.10
N GLU A 19 7.43 23.40 2.64
CA GLU A 19 7.01 24.02 1.38
C GLU A 19 7.18 23.09 0.16
N GLU A 20 8.31 22.38 0.06
CA GLU A 20 8.58 21.43 -1.01
C GLU A 20 7.59 20.25 -0.99
N GLU A 21 7.29 19.72 0.20
CA GLU A 21 6.33 18.64 0.37
C GLU A 21 4.90 19.06 0.02
N ARG A 22 4.52 20.30 0.34
CA ARG A 22 3.20 20.84 -0.05
C ARG A 22 3.05 20.90 -1.57
N ILE A 23 4.10 21.33 -2.27
CA ILE A 23 4.14 21.31 -3.74
C ILE A 23 4.05 19.87 -4.25
N GLU A 24 4.74 18.93 -3.62
CA GLU A 24 4.70 17.53 -4.06
C GLU A 24 3.33 16.88 -3.84
N VAL A 25 2.61 17.24 -2.78
CA VAL A 25 1.20 16.81 -2.59
C VAL A 25 0.34 17.26 -3.76
N GLU A 26 0.46 18.52 -4.21
CA GLU A 26 -0.26 18.99 -5.39
C GLU A 26 0.13 18.24 -6.66
N ASN A 27 1.42 17.97 -6.85
CA ASN A 27 1.92 17.24 -8.01
C ASN A 27 1.37 15.81 -8.04
N ALA A 28 1.38 15.13 -6.89
CA ALA A 28 0.81 13.80 -6.75
C ALA A 28 -0.69 13.81 -7.07
N ILE A 29 -1.42 14.84 -6.62
CA ILE A 29 -2.87 14.95 -6.87
C ILE A 29 -3.18 15.29 -8.34
N LYS A 30 -2.39 16.16 -8.98
CA LYS A 30 -2.48 16.42 -10.43
C LYS A 30 -2.26 15.13 -11.23
N GLU A 31 -1.28 14.33 -10.83
CA GLU A 31 -1.05 13.02 -11.45
C GLU A 31 -2.20 12.04 -11.20
N LEU A 32 -2.69 11.94 -9.96
CA LEU A 32 -3.82 11.08 -9.60
C LEU A 32 -5.09 11.45 -10.38
N ASN A 33 -5.35 12.72 -10.61
CA ASN A 33 -6.45 13.16 -11.46
C ASN A 33 -6.34 12.58 -12.89
N ILE A 34 -5.12 12.44 -13.43
CA ILE A 34 -4.89 11.87 -14.75
C ILE A 34 -5.10 10.35 -14.76
N ILE A 35 -4.49 9.64 -13.79
CA ILE A 35 -4.41 8.17 -13.81
C ILE A 35 -5.59 7.47 -13.12
N TYR A 36 -6.15 8.07 -12.07
CA TYR A 36 -7.22 7.52 -11.24
C TYR A 36 -8.52 8.34 -11.43
N GLY A 37 -8.46 9.66 -11.38
CA GLY A 37 -9.64 10.54 -11.51
C GLY A 37 -10.39 10.36 -12.82
N ASN A 38 -9.68 10.42 -13.95
CA ASN A 38 -10.28 10.20 -15.27
C ASN A 38 -10.95 8.83 -15.44
N ARG A 39 -10.40 7.77 -14.83
CA ARG A 39 -10.96 6.41 -14.91
C ARG A 39 -12.22 6.26 -14.07
N ASN A 40 -12.29 6.97 -12.95
CA ASN A 40 -13.39 6.88 -11.99
C ASN A 40 -14.41 8.03 -12.09
N ASN A 41 -14.32 8.87 -13.12
CA ASN A 41 -15.14 10.09 -13.31
C ASN A 41 -15.16 11.01 -12.07
N LEU A 42 -14.00 11.17 -11.43
CA LEU A 42 -13.84 12.04 -10.27
C LEU A 42 -12.67 13.00 -10.44
N ILE A 43 -12.68 14.06 -9.65
CA ILE A 43 -11.59 15.04 -9.55
C ILE A 43 -11.25 15.32 -8.10
N LEU A 44 -9.97 15.35 -7.81
CA LEU A 44 -9.39 15.67 -6.53
C LEU A 44 -8.93 17.13 -6.54
N ASP A 45 -9.34 17.88 -5.52
CA ASP A 45 -9.00 19.29 -5.36
C ASP A 45 -8.30 19.55 -4.04
N VAL A 46 -7.25 20.36 -4.05
CA VAL A 46 -6.41 20.61 -2.87
C VAL A 46 -6.77 21.96 -2.27
N LEU A 47 -7.27 21.92 -1.04
CA LEU A 47 -7.52 23.11 -0.23
C LEU A 47 -6.30 23.38 0.63
N LYS A 48 -5.84 24.63 0.62
CA LYS A 48 -4.71 25.09 1.44
C LYS A 48 -4.82 26.58 1.72
N TRP A 49 -4.38 27.00 2.91
CA TRP A 49 -4.55 28.37 3.38
C TRP A 49 -3.94 29.41 2.42
N GLU A 50 -2.86 29.10 1.71
CA GLU A 50 -2.18 30.03 0.78
C GLU A 50 -3.04 30.41 -0.43
N THR A 51 -4.06 29.62 -0.74
CA THR A 51 -4.90 29.79 -1.94
C THR A 51 -6.38 29.87 -1.65
N HIS A 52 -6.81 29.38 -0.49
CA HIS A 52 -8.20 29.26 -0.09
C HIS A 52 -8.52 30.03 1.20
N SER A 53 -7.59 30.86 1.68
CA SER A 53 -7.83 31.84 2.74
C SER A 53 -7.25 33.20 2.36
N ALA A 54 -7.74 34.27 2.99
CA ALA A 54 -7.29 35.64 2.73
C ALA A 54 -6.88 36.35 4.04
N PRO A 55 -5.94 37.31 3.98
CA PRO A 55 -5.65 38.16 5.13
C PRO A 55 -6.91 38.87 5.64
N GLY A 56 -7.13 38.81 6.96
CA GLY A 56 -8.30 39.40 7.59
C GLY A 56 -8.08 39.70 9.09
N ILE A 57 -9.15 40.10 9.76
CA ILE A 57 -9.19 40.28 11.21
C ILE A 57 -10.34 39.46 11.78
N THR A 58 -10.13 38.88 12.95
CA THR A 58 -11.14 38.15 13.73
C THR A 58 -11.09 38.62 15.17
N GLU A 59 -12.22 38.50 15.88
CA GLU A 59 -12.33 38.81 17.31
C GLU A 59 -11.68 37.74 18.21
N SER A 60 -11.33 36.58 17.64
CA SER A 60 -10.80 35.42 18.36
C SER A 60 -9.28 35.27 18.19
N TYR A 61 -8.79 34.48 17.22
CA TYR A 61 -7.35 34.35 16.93
C TYR A 61 -7.09 34.04 15.46
N THR A 62 -5.89 34.34 14.95
CA THR A 62 -5.56 34.33 13.51
C THR A 62 -5.89 33.03 12.78
N GLN A 63 -5.73 31.87 13.42
CA GLN A 63 -6.02 30.57 12.80
C GLN A 63 -7.53 30.36 12.55
N ASP A 64 -8.42 31.06 13.28
CA ASP A 64 -9.87 30.98 13.03
C ASP A 64 -10.25 31.48 11.64
N ILE A 65 -9.55 32.49 11.11
CA ILE A 65 -9.79 32.98 9.73
C ILE A 65 -9.56 31.85 8.73
N ILE A 66 -8.47 31.10 8.89
CA ILE A 66 -8.14 29.96 8.02
C ILE A 66 -9.20 28.86 8.15
N ASN A 67 -9.61 28.54 9.38
CA ASN A 67 -10.63 27.53 9.62
C ASN A 67 -11.99 27.91 9.01
N GLU A 68 -12.38 29.18 9.12
CA GLU A 68 -13.62 29.71 8.54
C GLU A 68 -13.59 29.73 7.01
N ASP A 69 -12.48 30.20 6.42
CA ASP A 69 -12.32 30.29 4.97
C ASP A 69 -12.27 28.91 4.30
N ILE A 70 -11.54 27.96 4.87
CA ILE A 70 -11.48 26.57 4.38
C ILE A 70 -12.80 25.84 4.65
N GLY A 71 -13.42 26.11 5.80
CA GLY A 71 -14.65 25.49 6.26
C GLY A 71 -14.50 23.98 6.56
N LEU A 72 -15.63 23.33 6.79
CA LEU A 72 -15.72 21.90 7.10
C LEU A 72 -16.18 21.06 5.89
N GLY A 73 -16.08 21.60 4.67
CA GLY A 73 -16.62 20.97 3.46
C GLY A 73 -15.69 19.97 2.75
N TYR A 74 -14.52 19.64 3.34
CA TYR A 74 -13.56 18.73 2.72
C TYR A 74 -13.81 17.27 3.08
N ASP A 75 -13.42 16.35 2.19
CA ASP A 75 -13.65 14.91 2.33
C ASP A 75 -12.43 14.18 2.92
N ILE A 76 -11.24 14.74 2.71
CA ILE A 76 -9.98 14.16 3.18
C ILE A 76 -9.14 15.24 3.86
N PHE A 77 -8.63 14.95 5.04
CA PHE A 77 -7.56 15.73 5.67
C PHE A 77 -6.21 15.06 5.42
N VAL A 78 -5.20 15.84 5.00
CA VAL A 78 -3.80 15.41 4.90
C VAL A 78 -2.95 16.31 5.80
N GLY A 79 -2.38 15.72 6.85
CA GLY A 79 -1.46 16.39 7.77
C GLY A 79 -0.01 15.99 7.52
N LEU A 80 0.90 16.97 7.48
CA LEU A 80 2.35 16.72 7.38
C LEU A 80 3.09 17.42 8.52
N ILE A 81 4.02 16.71 9.18
CA ILE A 81 4.89 17.28 10.23
C ILE A 81 6.34 16.84 10.02
N TRP A 82 7.30 17.74 10.30
CA TRP A 82 8.72 17.43 10.34
C TRP A 82 9.41 17.95 11.60
N GLN A 83 10.16 19.06 11.52
CA GLN A 83 10.97 19.57 12.64
C GLN A 83 10.21 20.61 13.45
N LYS A 84 9.30 21.34 12.80
CA LYS A 84 8.40 22.27 13.49
C LYS A 84 7.08 21.57 13.79
N PHE A 85 6.59 21.78 15.00
CA PHE A 85 5.22 21.51 15.37
C PHE A 85 4.31 22.69 15.00
N GLY A 86 4.82 23.92 15.18
CA GLY A 86 4.13 25.16 14.84
C GLY A 86 3.80 26.04 16.05
N THR A 87 3.01 27.09 15.81
CA THR A 87 2.67 28.10 16.82
C THR A 87 1.37 27.73 17.53
N LYS A 88 1.42 27.76 18.86
CA LYS A 88 0.27 27.51 19.73
C LYS A 88 -0.91 28.42 19.36
N THR A 89 -2.08 27.81 19.26
CA THR A 89 -3.36 28.51 19.08
C THR A 89 -4.10 28.57 20.42
N ASN A 90 -5.31 29.12 20.43
CA ASN A 90 -6.09 29.18 21.66
C ASN A 90 -6.58 27.79 22.12
N VAL A 91 -6.67 26.81 21.20
CA VAL A 91 -7.26 25.49 21.47
C VAL A 91 -6.30 24.32 21.26
N ALA A 92 -5.16 24.54 20.58
CA ALA A 92 -4.16 23.52 20.29
C ALA A 92 -2.73 24.07 20.42
N ASN A 93 -1.74 23.18 20.45
CA ASN A 93 -0.32 23.54 20.51
C ASN A 93 0.26 23.90 19.13
N SER A 94 -0.48 23.68 18.05
CA SER A 94 -0.19 24.25 16.72
C SER A 94 -1.44 24.41 15.85
N GLY A 95 -1.35 25.25 14.82
CA GLY A 95 -2.41 25.37 13.80
C GLY A 95 -2.70 24.03 13.10
N THR A 96 -1.68 23.26 12.74
CA THR A 96 -1.86 21.93 12.14
C THR A 96 -2.49 20.91 13.10
N GLU A 97 -2.20 21.00 14.40
CA GLU A 97 -2.89 20.19 15.41
C GLU A 97 -4.38 20.59 15.50
N GLU A 98 -4.69 21.88 15.47
CA GLU A 98 -6.08 22.35 15.47
C GLU A 98 -6.87 21.87 14.25
N GLU A 99 -6.28 21.99 13.06
CA GLU A 99 -6.84 21.49 11.80
C GLU A 99 -7.12 19.97 11.88
N PHE A 100 -6.18 19.21 12.45
CA PHE A 100 -6.37 17.79 12.71
C PHE A 100 -7.50 17.51 13.70
N LEU A 101 -7.55 18.24 14.82
CA LEU A 101 -8.60 18.07 15.84
C LEU A 101 -9.99 18.37 15.26
N ASN A 102 -10.09 19.36 14.36
CA ASN A 102 -11.31 19.65 13.61
C ASN A 102 -11.71 18.48 12.70
N ALA A 103 -10.79 17.93 11.91
CA ALA A 103 -11.04 16.75 11.08
C ALA A 103 -11.45 15.52 11.92
N LEU A 104 -10.76 15.30 13.04
CA LEU A 104 -11.05 14.21 13.97
C LEU A 104 -12.42 14.36 14.62
N LYS A 105 -12.82 15.59 14.99
CA LYS A 105 -14.16 15.86 15.51
C LYS A 105 -15.25 15.49 14.50
N ARG A 106 -15.05 15.83 13.22
CA ARG A 106 -15.97 15.45 12.13
C ARG A 106 -16.07 13.93 11.98
N PHE A 107 -14.93 13.25 12.00
CA PHE A 107 -14.90 11.78 11.97
C PHE A 107 -15.64 11.16 13.16
N LYS A 108 -15.42 11.67 14.38
CA LYS A 108 -16.13 11.23 15.60
C LYS A 108 -17.64 11.49 15.52
N ASN A 109 -18.04 12.56 14.85
CA ASN A 109 -19.44 12.88 14.54
C ASN A 109 -20.03 12.01 13.41
N LYS A 110 -19.31 10.98 12.96
CA LYS A 110 -19.74 10.04 11.91
C LYS A 110 -19.92 10.69 10.53
N GLU A 111 -19.29 11.85 10.29
CA GLU A 111 -19.21 12.40 8.94
C GLU A 111 -18.34 11.50 8.05
N ASN A 112 -18.65 11.45 6.76
CA ASN A 112 -17.87 10.68 5.79
C ASN A 112 -16.59 11.43 5.41
N ILE A 113 -15.59 11.35 6.28
CA ILE A 113 -14.27 11.97 6.12
C ILE A 113 -13.17 10.91 6.27
N GLN A 114 -12.04 11.10 5.60
CA GLN A 114 -10.81 10.35 5.85
C GLN A 114 -9.69 11.27 6.35
N ILE A 115 -8.81 10.72 7.18
CA ILE A 115 -7.67 11.45 7.76
C ILE A 115 -6.40 10.68 7.41
N LEU A 116 -5.46 11.35 6.74
CA LEU A 116 -4.11 10.84 6.47
C LEU A 116 -3.12 11.77 7.17
N PHE A 117 -2.15 11.19 7.86
CA PHE A 117 -1.13 11.97 8.55
C PHE A 117 0.24 11.38 8.28
N TYR A 118 1.25 12.22 8.03
CA TYR A 118 2.61 11.78 7.72
C TYR A 118 3.67 12.55 8.51
N PHE A 119 4.70 11.83 8.94
CA PHE A 119 5.90 12.41 9.52
C PHE A 119 7.10 12.26 8.59
N LYS A 120 7.81 13.36 8.34
CA LYS A 120 9.11 13.30 7.67
C LYS A 120 10.17 12.80 8.65
N ASN A 121 10.88 11.73 8.31
CA ASN A 121 11.89 11.10 9.15
C ASN A 121 13.34 11.48 8.75
N LYS A 122 13.50 12.43 7.83
CA LYS A 122 14.81 12.92 7.42
C LYS A 122 15.55 13.55 8.61
N ALA A 123 16.76 13.07 8.88
CA ALA A 123 17.63 13.65 9.89
C ALA A 123 17.97 15.11 9.52
N PRO A 124 17.99 16.04 10.50
CA PRO A 124 18.44 17.41 10.27
C PRO A 124 19.91 17.44 9.85
N LEU A 125 20.29 18.49 9.11
CA LEU A 125 21.64 18.63 8.54
C LEU A 125 22.70 18.88 9.61
N ALA A 126 22.32 19.55 10.71
CA ALA A 126 23.15 19.69 11.89
C ALA A 126 22.35 19.39 13.17
N LEU A 127 23.04 18.88 14.21
CA LEU A 127 22.45 18.66 15.52
C LEU A 127 21.94 19.96 16.18
N SER A 128 22.53 21.11 15.82
CA SER A 128 22.08 22.44 16.25
C SER A 128 20.69 22.82 15.73
N ASP A 129 20.22 22.18 14.66
CA ASP A 129 18.92 22.46 14.05
C ASP A 129 17.77 21.76 14.82
N ILE A 130 18.10 20.80 15.69
CA ILE A 130 17.13 20.11 16.54
C ILE A 130 16.72 21.03 17.68
N ASN A 131 15.48 21.52 17.64
CA ASN A 131 14.84 22.15 18.79
C ASN A 131 14.21 21.08 19.70
N PRO A 132 14.72 20.87 20.93
CA PRO A 132 14.20 19.85 21.84
C PRO A 132 12.73 20.06 22.24
N GLU A 133 12.26 21.31 22.31
CA GLU A 133 10.88 21.62 22.65
C GLU A 133 9.92 21.22 21.54
N GLU A 134 10.26 21.54 20.29
CA GLU A 134 9.46 21.14 19.12
C GLU A 134 9.45 19.62 18.96
N LEU A 135 10.59 18.95 19.13
CA LEU A 135 10.69 17.49 19.10
C LEU A 135 9.81 16.85 20.18
N SER A 136 9.78 17.43 21.39
CA SER A 136 8.90 16.99 22.47
C SER A 136 7.42 17.13 22.10
N LYS A 137 7.00 18.26 21.53
CA LYS A 137 5.63 18.47 21.04
C LYS A 137 5.26 17.46 19.96
N ILE A 138 6.14 17.22 18.99
CA ILE A 138 5.93 16.24 17.91
C ILE A 138 5.75 14.82 18.49
N ASN A 139 6.59 14.44 19.45
CA ASN A 139 6.50 13.14 20.10
C ASN A 139 5.21 12.99 20.94
N ASN A 140 4.76 14.06 21.60
CA ASN A 140 3.49 14.07 22.31
C ASN A 140 2.31 13.98 21.33
N PHE A 141 2.37 14.70 20.20
CA PHE A 141 1.34 14.62 19.18
C PHE A 141 1.25 13.24 18.53
N LYS A 142 2.38 12.55 18.33
CA LYS A 142 2.37 11.12 17.92
C LYS A 142 1.61 10.24 18.91
N LYS A 143 1.63 10.55 20.21
CA LYS A 143 0.78 9.87 21.20
C LYS A 143 -0.69 10.25 21.04
N VAL A 144 -1.00 11.53 20.86
CA VAL A 144 -2.38 11.99 20.57
C VAL A 144 -2.97 11.27 19.36
N LEU A 145 -2.20 11.08 18.28
CA LEU A 145 -2.64 10.30 17.12
C LEU A 145 -2.95 8.84 17.50
N ARG A 146 -2.07 8.19 18.27
CA ARG A 146 -2.28 6.82 18.75
C ARG A 146 -3.50 6.70 19.64
N ASP A 147 -3.67 7.60 20.60
CA ASP A 147 -4.79 7.63 21.55
C ASP A 147 -6.15 7.87 20.84
N ASN A 148 -6.13 8.40 19.62
CA ASN A 148 -7.31 8.61 18.78
C ASN A 148 -7.40 7.64 17.61
N ASN A 149 -6.67 6.51 17.65
CA ASN A 149 -6.67 5.46 16.63
C ASN A 149 -6.30 5.96 15.22
N VAL A 150 -5.47 6.99 15.13
CA VAL A 150 -5.01 7.54 13.85
C VAL A 150 -3.70 6.89 13.46
N PHE A 151 -3.79 6.00 12.47
CA PHE A 151 -2.62 5.43 11.81
C PHE A 151 -1.92 6.49 10.95
N TYR A 152 -0.66 6.80 11.26
CA TYR A 152 0.15 7.76 10.53
C TYR A 152 1.25 7.05 9.72
N GLY A 153 1.57 7.61 8.56
CA GLY A 153 2.71 7.18 7.73
C GLY A 153 3.98 7.96 8.04
N SER A 154 5.06 7.57 7.39
CA SER A 154 6.30 8.33 7.38
C SER A 154 6.95 8.34 6.01
N PHE A 155 7.83 9.31 5.76
CA PHE A 155 8.62 9.40 4.54
C PHE A 155 9.97 10.07 4.80
N ASN A 156 10.97 9.79 3.98
CA ASN A 156 12.32 10.37 4.10
C ASN A 156 12.56 11.49 3.07
N ASP A 157 11.93 11.40 1.91
CA ASP A 157 12.08 12.35 0.80
C ASP A 157 10.78 12.52 -0.01
N LEU A 158 10.83 13.41 -0.99
CA LEU A 158 9.69 13.75 -1.84
C LEU A 158 9.21 12.56 -2.68
N ASP A 159 10.11 11.68 -3.11
CA ASP A 159 9.76 10.51 -3.93
C ASP A 159 8.97 9.48 -3.10
N GLU A 160 9.39 9.25 -1.85
CA GLU A 160 8.66 8.39 -0.91
C GLU A 160 7.30 9.01 -0.52
N LEU A 161 7.24 10.32 -0.28
CA LEU A 161 5.97 11.01 -0.04
C LEU A 161 5.01 10.83 -1.23
N LYS A 162 5.50 11.04 -2.45
CA LYS A 162 4.72 10.85 -3.68
C LYS A 162 4.24 9.42 -3.82
N ALA A 163 5.12 8.43 -3.62
CA ALA A 163 4.78 7.02 -3.70
C ALA A 163 3.69 6.65 -2.68
N ASN A 164 3.82 7.13 -1.44
CA ASN A 164 2.81 6.95 -0.39
C ASN A 164 1.47 7.56 -0.79
N LEU A 165 1.44 8.81 -1.26
CA LEU A 165 0.21 9.49 -1.68
C LEU A 165 -0.47 8.77 -2.87
N ARG A 166 0.32 8.28 -3.83
CA ARG A 166 -0.19 7.51 -4.99
C ARG A 166 -0.91 6.23 -4.58
N ILE A 167 -0.51 5.59 -3.48
CA ILE A 167 -1.13 4.37 -2.98
C ILE A 167 -2.28 4.69 -2.01
N HIS A 168 -2.05 5.61 -1.08
CA HIS A 168 -2.96 5.84 0.04
C HIS A 168 -4.17 6.67 -0.32
N LEU A 169 -4.04 7.71 -1.17
CA LEU A 169 -5.18 8.55 -1.53
C LEU A 169 -6.28 7.77 -2.26
N PRO A 170 -5.99 6.99 -3.34
CA PRO A 170 -7.01 6.16 -3.99
C PRO A 170 -7.74 5.24 -3.00
N LYS A 171 -7.00 4.54 -2.13
CA LYS A 171 -7.60 3.66 -1.11
C LYS A 171 -8.58 4.40 -0.19
N ARG A 172 -8.27 5.64 0.19
CA ARG A 172 -9.13 6.45 1.07
C ARG A 172 -10.33 7.01 0.33
N ILE A 173 -10.18 7.35 -0.95
CA ILE A 173 -11.30 7.76 -1.80
C ILE A 173 -12.26 6.58 -2.02
N ASP A 174 -11.73 5.38 -2.28
CA ASP A 174 -12.55 4.16 -2.43
C ASP A 174 -13.36 3.86 -1.15
N ASN A 175 -12.79 4.12 0.03
CA ASN A 175 -13.51 4.04 1.31
C ASN A 175 -14.64 5.07 1.40
N LEU A 176 -14.39 6.33 1.01
CA LEU A 176 -15.42 7.38 1.01
C LEU A 176 -16.57 7.00 0.07
N ILE A 177 -16.26 6.47 -1.12
CA ILE A 177 -17.25 5.98 -2.08
C ILE A 177 -18.06 4.84 -1.47
N SER A 178 -17.38 3.83 -0.92
CA SER A 178 -18.02 2.65 -0.34
C SER A 178 -18.93 3.01 0.85
N ASN A 179 -18.49 3.93 1.71
CA ASN A 179 -19.28 4.41 2.84
C ASN A 179 -20.50 5.22 2.38
N SER A 180 -20.36 6.03 1.33
CA SER A 180 -21.50 6.74 0.74
C SER A 180 -22.55 5.76 0.21
N ILE A 181 -22.12 4.67 -0.43
CA ILE A 181 -23.00 3.61 -0.94
C ILE A 181 -23.66 2.82 0.21
N LYS A 182 -22.96 2.59 1.33
CA LYS A 182 -23.53 1.95 2.53
C LYS A 182 -24.60 2.82 3.19
N VAL A 183 -24.38 4.13 3.28
CA VAL A 183 -25.38 5.08 3.81
C VAL A 183 -26.62 5.12 2.91
N ASP A 184 -26.45 5.14 1.59
CA ASP A 184 -27.58 5.11 0.65
C ASP A 184 -28.39 3.80 0.72
N LYS A 185 -27.72 2.66 0.94
CA LYS A 185 -28.39 1.37 1.15
C LYS A 185 -29.11 1.25 2.50
N SER A 186 -28.59 1.91 3.56
CA SER A 186 -29.22 1.92 4.89
C SER A 186 -30.55 2.69 4.94
N LEU A 187 -30.86 3.49 3.92
CA LEU A 187 -32.16 4.19 3.78
C LEU A 187 -33.23 3.33 3.10
N ILE A 188 -32.91 2.10 2.65
CA ILE A 188 -33.80 1.25 1.85
C ILE A 188 -34.28 0.00 2.61
N ASP A 189 -33.60 -0.47 3.65
CA ASP A 189 -34.00 -1.68 4.40
C ASP A 189 -34.25 -1.40 5.89
N ASP A 190 -35.43 -0.88 6.19
CA ASP A 190 -36.09 -1.11 7.49
C ASP A 190 -36.75 -2.49 7.43
N ASN A 191 -36.07 -3.52 7.92
CA ASN A 191 -36.64 -4.59 8.74
C ASN A 191 -35.54 -5.55 9.22
N ASP A 192 -35.29 -5.48 10.53
CA ASP A 192 -34.89 -6.57 11.41
C ASP A 192 -33.52 -7.24 11.15
N THR A 193 -32.52 -6.88 11.95
CA THR A 193 -31.89 -7.76 12.98
C THR A 193 -30.69 -7.02 13.59
N SER A 194 -30.66 -6.97 14.92
CA SER A 194 -29.58 -6.42 15.73
C SER A 194 -28.21 -7.08 15.46
N ILE A 195 -27.21 -6.28 15.06
CA ILE A 195 -25.79 -6.60 15.30
C ILE A 195 -25.10 -5.33 15.79
N GLN A 196 -24.62 -5.39 17.03
CA GLN A 196 -23.78 -4.39 17.67
C GLN A 196 -22.43 -4.34 16.94
N SER A 197 -22.05 -3.16 16.44
CA SER A 197 -20.71 -2.91 15.92
C SER A 197 -19.79 -2.49 17.06
N THR A 198 -18.97 -3.42 17.55
CA THR A 198 -17.87 -3.17 18.50
C THR A 198 -16.72 -2.43 17.83
N ASP A 199 -16.20 -1.43 18.55
CA ASP A 199 -15.03 -0.62 18.23
C ASP A 199 -13.74 -1.45 18.14
N GLU A 200 -12.90 -1.21 17.11
CA GLU A 200 -11.56 -1.77 16.99
C GLU A 200 -10.60 -1.11 18.00
N HIS A 201 -10.31 -1.84 19.09
CA HIS A 201 -9.12 -1.66 19.91
C HIS A 201 -7.88 -2.03 19.10
N SER A 202 -6.75 -1.31 19.26
CA SER A 202 -5.46 -1.78 18.78
C SER A 202 -4.98 -2.93 19.67
N VAL A 203 -5.34 -4.15 19.30
CA VAL A 203 -4.96 -5.37 19.99
C VAL A 203 -3.47 -5.63 19.69
N LEU A 204 -2.61 -5.70 20.72
CA LEU A 204 -1.24 -6.17 20.53
C LEU A 204 -1.29 -7.65 20.09
N GLU A 205 -0.29 -8.18 19.39
CA GLU A 205 -0.31 -9.61 18.99
C GLU A 205 -0.46 -10.57 20.20
N GLU A 206 -0.06 -10.10 21.39
CA GLU A 206 -0.25 -10.79 22.67
C GLU A 206 -1.69 -10.74 23.22
N ASP A 207 -2.50 -9.80 22.74
CA ASP A 207 -3.92 -9.61 23.09
C ASP A 207 -4.87 -10.19 22.04
N PHE A 208 -4.36 -10.74 20.91
CA PHE A 208 -5.18 -11.20 19.78
C PHE A 208 -6.25 -12.21 20.23
N GLY A 209 -7.51 -11.89 19.93
CA GLY A 209 -8.59 -12.86 19.93
C GLY A 209 -8.58 -13.74 18.68
N LEU A 210 -9.38 -14.80 18.69
CA LEU A 210 -9.49 -15.75 17.56
C LEU A 210 -9.86 -15.07 16.23
N PHE A 211 -10.71 -14.05 16.27
CA PHE A 211 -11.11 -13.30 15.09
C PHE A 211 -10.02 -12.34 14.60
N ASP A 212 -9.20 -11.79 15.49
CA ASP A 212 -8.09 -10.91 15.11
C ASP A 212 -7.02 -11.68 14.34
N TYR A 213 -6.69 -12.89 14.80
CA TYR A 213 -5.82 -13.80 14.06
C TYR A 213 -6.37 -14.13 12.67
N LEU A 214 -7.68 -14.37 12.53
CA LEU A 214 -8.30 -14.68 11.25
C LEU A 214 -8.27 -13.48 10.28
N LEU A 215 -8.66 -12.29 10.76
CA LEU A 215 -8.68 -11.08 9.95
C LEU A 215 -7.27 -10.69 9.48
N GLU A 216 -6.28 -10.80 10.37
CA GLU A 216 -4.90 -10.50 10.03
C GLU A 216 -4.32 -11.54 9.06
N PHE A 217 -4.64 -12.82 9.23
CA PHE A 217 -4.30 -13.90 8.29
C PHE A 217 -4.83 -13.61 6.88
N GLU A 218 -6.12 -13.28 6.76
CA GLU A 218 -6.76 -12.93 5.49
C GLU A 218 -6.13 -11.69 4.85
N ARG A 219 -5.83 -10.66 5.66
CA ARG A 219 -5.21 -9.42 5.18
C ARG A 219 -3.81 -9.67 4.61
N LEU A 220 -2.99 -10.45 5.32
CA LEU A 220 -1.63 -10.78 4.90
C LEU A 220 -1.64 -11.66 3.63
N LEU A 221 -2.49 -12.69 3.58
CA LEU A 221 -2.64 -13.51 2.37
C LEU A 221 -3.14 -12.71 1.17
N SER A 222 -4.07 -11.78 1.38
CA SER A 222 -4.56 -10.88 0.34
C SER A 222 -3.43 -10.02 -0.24
N ASN A 223 -2.60 -9.40 0.61
CA ASN A 223 -1.45 -8.62 0.15
C ASN A 223 -0.44 -9.49 -0.62
N SER A 224 -0.17 -10.71 -0.14
CA SER A 224 0.71 -11.66 -0.81
C SER A 224 0.18 -12.04 -2.20
N THR A 225 -1.12 -12.31 -2.31
CA THR A 225 -1.81 -12.65 -3.57
C THR A 225 -1.78 -11.49 -4.56
N VAL A 226 -1.98 -10.25 -4.10
CA VAL A 226 -1.88 -9.04 -4.94
C VAL A 226 -0.48 -8.89 -5.51
N ALA A 227 0.57 -9.07 -4.68
CA ALA A 227 1.95 -9.01 -5.15
C ALA A 227 2.25 -10.10 -6.20
N LEU A 228 1.81 -11.33 -5.94
CA LEU A 228 1.96 -12.44 -6.88
C LEU A 228 1.22 -12.19 -8.21
N THR A 229 0.03 -11.60 -8.17
CA THR A 229 -0.74 -11.23 -9.37
C THR A 229 0.03 -10.24 -10.23
N LYS A 230 0.64 -9.21 -9.63
CA LYS A 230 1.47 -8.24 -10.36
C LYS A 230 2.74 -8.86 -10.97
N ILE A 231 3.34 -9.86 -10.31
CA ILE A 231 4.45 -10.63 -10.87
C ILE A 231 3.96 -11.42 -12.08
N ASN A 232 2.80 -12.08 -11.97
CA ASN A 232 2.22 -12.88 -13.05
C ASN A 232 1.88 -12.03 -14.27
N GLU A 233 1.23 -10.87 -14.07
CA GLU A 233 0.97 -9.90 -15.14
C GLU A 233 2.26 -9.47 -15.85
N SER A 234 3.30 -9.13 -15.08
CA SER A 234 4.58 -8.72 -15.64
C SER A 234 5.31 -9.86 -16.37
N THR A 235 5.15 -11.09 -15.89
CA THR A 235 5.67 -12.32 -16.52
C THR A 235 5.03 -12.56 -17.89
N ASN A 236 3.71 -12.37 -17.98
CA ASN A 236 2.99 -12.47 -19.25
C ASN A 236 3.44 -11.38 -20.24
N ILE A 237 3.59 -10.13 -19.76
CA ILE A 237 4.06 -9.01 -20.58
C ILE A 237 5.46 -9.28 -21.16
N ILE A 238 6.42 -9.71 -20.33
CA ILE A 238 7.76 -10.01 -20.85
C ILE A 238 7.75 -11.21 -21.79
N GLY A 239 6.92 -12.23 -21.54
CA GLY A 239 6.77 -13.38 -22.44
C GLY A 239 6.33 -12.96 -23.84
N GLU A 240 5.29 -12.13 -23.94
CA GLU A 240 4.81 -11.59 -25.21
C GLU A 240 5.85 -10.72 -25.91
N GLU A 241 6.47 -9.79 -25.18
CA GLU A 241 7.46 -8.86 -25.75
C GLU A 241 8.72 -9.59 -26.21
N MET A 242 9.20 -10.58 -25.45
CA MET A 242 10.35 -11.41 -25.87
C MET A 242 10.02 -12.22 -27.12
N GLY A 243 8.80 -12.78 -27.23
CA GLY A 243 8.35 -13.45 -28.44
C GLY A 243 8.37 -12.53 -29.66
N ARG A 244 7.79 -11.33 -29.54
CA ARG A 244 7.81 -10.32 -30.62
C ARG A 244 9.22 -9.93 -31.04
N LYS A 245 10.14 -9.81 -30.07
CA LYS A 245 11.55 -9.43 -30.33
C LYS A 245 12.34 -10.58 -30.95
N ALA A 246 12.04 -11.84 -30.59
CA ALA A 246 12.64 -13.00 -31.22
C ALA A 246 12.28 -13.07 -32.72
N ASP A 247 11.00 -12.86 -33.06
CA ASP A 247 10.55 -12.82 -34.47
C ASP A 247 11.25 -11.70 -35.25
N GLU A 248 11.49 -10.55 -34.61
CA GLU A 248 12.18 -9.41 -35.22
C GLU A 248 13.65 -9.73 -35.48
N ILE A 249 14.33 -10.41 -34.55
CA ILE A 249 15.72 -10.90 -34.74
C ILE A 249 15.78 -11.89 -35.89
N GLU A 250 14.86 -12.84 -35.97
CA GLU A 250 14.83 -13.85 -37.03
C GLU A 250 14.67 -13.20 -38.41
N ARG A 251 13.78 -12.21 -38.55
CA ARG A 251 13.64 -11.42 -39.78
C ARG A 251 14.93 -10.69 -40.13
N PHE A 252 15.62 -10.10 -39.17
CA PHE A 252 16.90 -9.44 -39.44
C PHE A 252 17.98 -10.43 -39.90
N ALA A 253 18.00 -11.65 -39.36
CA ALA A 253 18.96 -12.68 -39.73
C ALA A 253 18.81 -13.17 -41.18
N GLN A 254 17.65 -12.98 -41.82
CA GLN A 254 17.41 -13.37 -43.21
C GLN A 254 18.03 -12.40 -44.23
N TYR A 255 18.44 -11.20 -43.83
CA TYR A 255 19.08 -10.24 -44.73
C TYR A 255 20.59 -10.52 -44.84
N PRO A 256 21.18 -10.53 -46.06
CA PRO A 256 22.58 -10.86 -46.26
C PRO A 256 23.58 -9.87 -45.62
N ASN A 257 23.14 -8.65 -45.25
CA ASN A 257 23.93 -7.66 -44.51
C ASN A 257 22.99 -6.84 -43.59
N PRO A 258 22.65 -7.36 -42.40
CA PRO A 258 21.70 -6.68 -41.53
C PRO A 258 22.31 -5.42 -40.92
N ASN A 259 21.48 -4.36 -40.80
CA ASN A 259 21.93 -3.07 -40.31
C ASN A 259 22.30 -3.17 -38.82
N LYS A 260 23.59 -3.06 -38.52
CA LYS A 260 24.15 -3.17 -37.16
C LYS A 260 23.51 -2.18 -36.17
N ASN A 261 23.13 -0.98 -36.61
CA ASN A 261 22.49 0.01 -35.75
C ASN A 261 21.08 -0.42 -35.34
N LEU A 262 20.32 -1.05 -36.24
CA LEU A 262 19.00 -1.61 -35.90
C LEU A 262 19.12 -2.77 -34.90
N ILE A 263 20.12 -3.64 -35.07
CA ILE A 263 20.37 -4.74 -34.12
C ILE A 263 20.73 -4.20 -32.73
N VAL A 264 21.58 -3.17 -32.66
CA VAL A 264 21.96 -2.54 -31.39
C VAL A 264 20.76 -1.87 -30.71
N GLU A 265 19.92 -1.17 -31.47
CA GLU A 265 18.68 -0.57 -30.93
C GLU A 265 17.69 -1.62 -30.44
N LEU A 266 17.58 -2.76 -31.14
CA LEU A 266 16.77 -3.88 -30.70
C LEU A 266 17.30 -4.47 -29.38
N PHE A 267 18.61 -4.67 -29.25
CA PHE A 267 19.20 -5.13 -27.98
C PHE A 267 18.95 -4.15 -26.83
N LYS A 268 19.04 -2.83 -27.06
CA LYS A 268 18.71 -1.84 -26.02
C LYS A 268 17.27 -1.96 -25.54
N ARG A 269 16.32 -2.20 -26.45
CA ARG A 269 14.90 -2.38 -26.10
C ARG A 269 14.68 -3.65 -25.29
N ILE A 270 15.30 -4.77 -25.71
CA ILE A 270 15.26 -6.03 -24.95
C ILE A 270 15.86 -5.83 -23.55
N SER A 271 17.00 -5.14 -23.45
CA SER A 271 17.61 -4.83 -22.16
C SER A 271 16.68 -4.05 -21.24
N LYS A 272 15.98 -3.06 -21.79
CA LYS A 272 15.01 -2.27 -21.02
C LYS A 272 13.89 -3.15 -20.49
N ILE A 273 13.29 -3.99 -21.34
CA ILE A 273 12.20 -4.89 -20.95
C ILE A 273 12.66 -5.85 -19.84
N MET A 274 13.87 -6.43 -19.98
CA MET A 274 14.44 -7.31 -18.94
C MET A 274 14.64 -6.57 -17.61
N ASN A 275 15.14 -5.33 -17.65
CA ASN A 275 15.36 -4.54 -16.44
C ASN A 275 14.02 -4.16 -15.77
N ASP A 276 13.03 -3.73 -16.55
CA ASP A 276 11.72 -3.35 -16.04
C ASP A 276 11.04 -4.55 -15.34
N TYR A 277 11.10 -5.74 -15.95
CA TYR A 277 10.61 -6.98 -15.34
C TYR A 277 11.42 -7.38 -14.10
N SER A 278 12.76 -7.28 -14.17
CA SER A 278 13.66 -7.57 -13.06
C SER A 278 13.35 -6.71 -11.83
N GLU A 279 13.17 -5.39 -11.99
CA GLU A 279 12.81 -4.51 -10.86
C GLU A 279 11.40 -4.79 -10.35
N ARG A 280 10.45 -5.15 -11.23
CA ARG A 280 9.11 -5.55 -10.80
C ARG A 280 9.14 -6.82 -9.95
N ILE A 281 9.87 -7.86 -10.36
CA ILE A 281 10.06 -9.08 -9.56
C ILE A 281 10.68 -8.71 -8.22
N LYS A 282 11.75 -7.91 -8.22
CA LYS A 282 12.45 -7.50 -7.00
C LYS A 282 11.54 -6.88 -5.96
N VAL A 283 10.75 -5.88 -6.36
CA VAL A 283 9.86 -5.15 -5.45
C VAL A 283 8.73 -6.03 -4.95
N GLU A 284 8.03 -6.71 -5.86
CA GLU A 284 6.84 -7.48 -5.50
C GLU A 284 7.21 -8.79 -4.79
N ASN A 285 8.38 -9.40 -5.05
CA ASN A 285 8.85 -10.59 -4.33
C ASN A 285 9.03 -10.33 -2.83
N ILE A 286 9.55 -9.15 -2.46
CA ILE A 286 9.70 -8.77 -1.04
C ILE A 286 8.31 -8.76 -0.36
N VAL A 287 7.33 -8.08 -0.99
CA VAL A 287 5.96 -7.97 -0.46
C VAL A 287 5.27 -9.34 -0.41
N PHE A 288 5.40 -10.13 -1.48
CA PHE A 288 4.84 -11.47 -1.60
C PHE A 288 5.34 -12.37 -0.47
N TYR A 289 6.67 -12.48 -0.32
CA TYR A 289 7.29 -13.41 0.61
C TYR A 289 7.09 -12.98 2.06
N SER A 290 7.25 -11.69 2.39
CA SER A 290 7.10 -11.22 3.77
C SER A 290 5.66 -11.41 4.26
N ASN A 291 4.66 -11.00 3.48
CA ASN A 291 3.26 -11.16 3.88
C ASN A 291 2.85 -12.63 3.95
N PHE A 292 3.35 -13.50 3.05
CA PHE A 292 3.06 -14.92 3.14
C PHE A 292 3.65 -15.54 4.41
N LYS A 293 4.91 -15.21 4.72
CA LYS A 293 5.59 -15.69 5.92
C LYS A 293 4.83 -15.27 7.18
N ASP A 294 4.50 -13.99 7.27
CA ASP A 294 3.77 -13.43 8.41
C ASP A 294 2.36 -14.05 8.53
N ALA A 295 1.69 -14.32 7.39
CA ALA A 295 0.40 -15.02 7.40
C ALA A 295 0.52 -16.42 8.01
N ILE A 296 1.54 -17.20 7.64
CA ILE A 296 1.74 -18.53 8.23
C ILE A 296 2.04 -18.43 9.73
N GLU A 297 2.83 -17.46 10.17
CA GLU A 297 3.10 -17.23 11.60
C GLU A 297 1.81 -16.91 12.38
N ILE A 298 0.96 -16.04 11.85
CA ILE A 298 -0.35 -15.70 12.42
C ILE A 298 -1.30 -16.91 12.40
N GLY A 299 -1.33 -17.66 11.31
CA GLY A 299 -2.16 -18.87 11.16
C GLY A 299 -1.76 -19.97 12.16
N LEU A 300 -0.47 -20.14 12.44
CA LEU A 300 0.00 -21.06 13.47
C LEU A 300 -0.45 -20.64 14.88
N LYS A 301 -0.45 -19.33 15.18
CA LYS A 301 -0.96 -18.81 16.45
C LYS A 301 -2.49 -18.99 16.56
N TYR A 302 -3.21 -18.80 15.46
CA TYR A 302 -4.64 -19.09 15.38
C TYR A 302 -4.96 -20.56 15.72
N VAL A 303 -4.30 -21.50 15.02
CA VAL A 303 -4.51 -22.94 15.24
C VAL A 303 -4.22 -23.33 16.69
N ASN A 304 -3.21 -22.72 17.32
CA ASN A 304 -2.83 -23.02 18.69
C ASN A 304 -3.70 -22.36 19.76
N SER A 305 -4.33 -21.22 19.48
CA SER A 305 -5.18 -20.48 20.44
C SER A 305 -6.60 -21.04 20.59
N MET A 306 -7.04 -21.94 19.71
CA MET A 306 -8.40 -22.50 19.70
C MET A 306 -8.68 -23.61 20.73
N GLU A 307 -7.94 -23.70 21.84
CA GLU A 307 -8.11 -24.77 22.85
C GLU A 307 -9.46 -24.79 23.59
N TYR A 308 -10.33 -23.78 23.41
CA TYR A 308 -11.49 -23.53 24.27
C TYR A 308 -12.87 -23.48 23.56
N LEU A 309 -12.98 -23.94 22.31
CA LEU A 309 -14.25 -23.97 21.57
C LEU A 309 -14.81 -25.41 21.43
N ASP A 310 -16.10 -25.52 21.10
CA ASP A 310 -16.79 -26.78 20.82
C ASP A 310 -15.94 -27.67 19.89
N LYS A 311 -15.58 -28.86 20.39
CA LYS A 311 -14.58 -29.75 19.80
C LYS A 311 -14.96 -30.16 18.38
N ASP A 312 -16.25 -30.33 18.11
CA ASP A 312 -16.76 -30.77 16.82
C ASP A 312 -16.70 -29.63 15.78
N GLN A 313 -17.11 -28.41 16.15
CA GLN A 313 -17.06 -27.25 15.26
C GLN A 313 -15.62 -26.80 14.97
N TYR A 314 -14.73 -26.88 15.96
CA TYR A 314 -13.31 -26.59 15.76
C TYR A 314 -12.66 -27.57 14.79
N LYS A 315 -12.99 -28.86 14.91
CA LYS A 315 -12.49 -29.89 14.01
C LYS A 315 -12.96 -29.66 12.57
N GLU A 316 -14.23 -29.36 12.35
CA GLU A 316 -14.77 -29.07 11.01
C GLU A 316 -14.08 -27.86 10.35
N ASN A 317 -13.85 -26.79 11.12
CA ASN A 317 -13.13 -25.60 10.62
C ASN A 317 -11.66 -25.91 10.27
N LEU A 318 -10.97 -26.72 11.08
CA LEU A 318 -9.60 -27.15 10.78
C LEU A 318 -9.54 -28.07 9.56
N GLU A 319 -10.52 -28.95 9.36
CA GLU A 319 -10.62 -29.81 8.18
C GLU A 319 -10.85 -28.97 6.91
N SER A 320 -11.73 -27.97 6.95
CA SER A 320 -11.95 -27.04 5.82
C SER A 320 -10.72 -26.17 5.51
N THR A 321 -10.03 -25.70 6.55
CA THR A 321 -8.78 -24.93 6.41
C THR A 321 -7.68 -25.79 5.80
N LEU A 322 -7.57 -27.05 6.24
CA LEU A 322 -6.62 -28.02 5.70
C LEU A 322 -6.86 -28.26 4.20
N GLU A 323 -8.11 -28.51 3.80
CA GLU A 323 -8.48 -28.71 2.39
C GLU A 323 -8.05 -27.52 1.52
N SER A 324 -8.35 -26.30 1.97
CA SER A 324 -8.00 -25.07 1.23
C SER A 324 -6.48 -24.87 1.08
N ILE A 325 -5.69 -25.26 2.08
CA ILE A 325 -4.23 -25.13 2.06
C ILE A 325 -3.59 -26.26 1.24
N GLU A 326 -4.15 -27.47 1.27
CA GLU A 326 -3.73 -28.58 0.42
C GLU A 326 -3.96 -28.25 -1.07
N ASP A 327 -5.09 -27.62 -1.43
CA ASP A 327 -5.33 -27.12 -2.79
C ASP A 327 -4.28 -26.07 -3.22
N LEU A 328 -3.89 -25.17 -2.32
CA LEU A 328 -2.82 -24.21 -2.58
C LEU A 328 -1.47 -24.91 -2.76
N GLN A 329 -1.16 -25.91 -1.93
CA GLN A 329 0.08 -26.68 -1.96
C GLN A 329 0.30 -27.35 -3.32
N GLU A 330 -0.76 -27.86 -3.97
CA GLU A 330 -0.64 -28.51 -5.28
C GLU A 330 -0.15 -27.57 -6.39
N ASN A 331 -0.43 -26.27 -6.26
CA ASN A 331 -0.12 -25.28 -7.30
C ASN A 331 1.28 -24.67 -7.17
N ILE A 332 1.88 -24.65 -5.98
CA ILE A 332 3.20 -24.04 -5.75
C ILE A 332 4.32 -24.73 -6.57
N PRO A 333 4.40 -26.08 -6.66
CA PRO A 333 5.38 -26.76 -7.50
C PRO A 333 5.30 -26.39 -8.98
N LEU A 334 4.08 -26.17 -9.51
CA LEU A 334 3.88 -25.75 -10.89
C LEU A 334 4.45 -24.35 -11.14
N ALA A 335 4.25 -23.43 -10.20
CA ALA A 335 4.84 -22.09 -10.26
C ALA A 335 6.38 -22.13 -10.21
N ILE A 336 6.94 -22.94 -9.30
CA ILE A 336 8.40 -23.14 -9.18
C ILE A 336 8.98 -23.68 -10.49
N ASN A 337 8.34 -24.69 -11.08
CA ASN A 337 8.80 -25.30 -12.34
C ASN A 337 8.73 -24.30 -13.50
N SER A 338 7.65 -23.52 -13.58
CA SER A 338 7.47 -22.49 -14.61
C SER A 338 8.54 -21.41 -14.52
N MET A 339 8.80 -20.88 -13.32
CA MET A 339 9.83 -19.87 -13.08
C MET A 339 11.24 -20.43 -13.29
N SER A 340 11.48 -21.70 -12.93
CA SER A 340 12.74 -22.39 -13.21
C SER A 340 12.98 -22.57 -14.72
N GLY A 341 11.94 -22.85 -15.50
CA GLY A 341 12.01 -22.91 -16.95
C GLY A 341 12.36 -21.55 -17.56
N LEU A 342 11.73 -20.48 -17.08
CA LEU A 342 12.06 -19.11 -17.49
C LEU A 342 13.49 -18.73 -17.13
N HIS A 343 13.91 -19.02 -15.89
CA HIS A 343 15.27 -18.78 -15.41
C HIS A 343 16.32 -19.50 -16.28
N ASN A 344 16.12 -20.79 -16.56
CA ASN A 344 17.00 -21.55 -17.46
C ASN A 344 17.05 -20.96 -18.87
N SER A 345 15.90 -20.50 -19.38
CA SER A 345 15.81 -19.85 -20.70
C SER A 345 16.64 -18.57 -20.74
N VAL A 346 16.48 -17.69 -19.75
CA VAL A 346 17.28 -16.46 -19.60
C VAL A 346 18.77 -16.79 -19.51
N LYS A 347 19.13 -17.76 -18.67
CA LYS A 347 20.52 -18.20 -18.45
C LYS A 347 21.17 -18.77 -19.71
N SER A 348 20.41 -19.44 -20.56
CA SER A 348 20.89 -20.04 -21.81
C SER A 348 21.19 -19.03 -22.92
N LEU A 349 20.69 -17.79 -22.82
CA LEU A 349 20.88 -16.77 -23.86
C LEU A 349 22.37 -16.49 -24.12
N PRO A 350 22.83 -16.43 -25.38
CA PRO A 350 24.23 -16.18 -25.68
C PRO A 350 24.66 -14.75 -25.28
N ASN A 351 25.95 -14.57 -25.03
CA ASN A 351 26.52 -13.24 -24.79
C ASN A 351 26.64 -12.50 -26.13
N LEU A 352 25.82 -11.45 -26.33
CA LEU A 352 25.74 -10.75 -27.62
C LEU A 352 26.15 -9.28 -27.53
N GLN A 353 25.71 -8.56 -26.50
CA GLN A 353 25.96 -7.13 -26.33
C GLN A 353 26.03 -6.78 -24.84
N SER A 354 26.89 -5.84 -24.46
CA SER A 354 27.20 -5.56 -23.05
C SER A 354 25.99 -5.22 -22.17
N ASN A 355 25.05 -4.40 -22.66
CA ASN A 355 23.85 -4.01 -21.91
C ASN A 355 22.86 -5.17 -21.83
N LEU A 356 22.69 -5.94 -22.91
CA LEU A 356 21.88 -7.16 -22.90
C LEU A 356 22.42 -8.20 -21.92
N ASN A 357 23.73 -8.38 -21.91
CA ASN A 357 24.39 -9.28 -20.97
C ASN A 357 24.22 -8.80 -19.52
N ALA A 358 24.22 -7.48 -19.27
CA ALA A 358 23.99 -6.91 -17.95
C ALA A 358 22.53 -7.09 -17.49
N SER A 359 21.56 -6.77 -18.35
CA SER A 359 20.13 -6.93 -18.04
C SER A 359 19.75 -8.39 -17.84
N LYS A 360 20.31 -9.29 -18.66
CA LYS A 360 20.20 -10.74 -18.49
C LYS A 360 20.66 -11.16 -17.09
N ARG A 361 21.85 -10.75 -16.65
CA ARG A 361 22.37 -11.10 -15.31
C ARG A 361 21.50 -10.53 -14.18
N GLY A 362 20.96 -9.33 -14.36
CA GLY A 362 20.03 -8.73 -13.40
C GLY A 362 18.77 -9.59 -13.25
N LEU A 363 18.14 -9.93 -14.37
CA LEU A 363 16.94 -10.76 -14.39
C LEU A 363 17.20 -12.18 -13.86
N ASP A 364 18.32 -12.81 -14.26
CA ASP A 364 18.78 -14.12 -13.78
C ASP A 364 18.80 -14.15 -12.24
N LYS A 365 19.45 -13.17 -11.62
CA LYS A 365 19.51 -13.01 -10.17
C LYS A 365 18.12 -12.88 -9.53
N GLN A 366 17.24 -12.05 -10.11
CA GLN A 366 15.92 -11.82 -9.53
C GLN A 366 14.99 -13.02 -9.68
N LEU A 367 15.10 -13.79 -10.77
CA LEU A 367 14.40 -15.05 -10.92
C LEU A 367 14.89 -16.10 -9.91
N ASP A 368 16.20 -16.19 -9.68
CA ASP A 368 16.78 -17.05 -8.64
C ASP A 368 16.26 -16.70 -7.24
N GLU A 369 16.23 -15.41 -6.88
CA GLU A 369 15.68 -14.92 -5.61
C GLU A 369 14.17 -15.20 -5.48
N PHE A 370 13.40 -15.05 -6.56
CA PHE A 370 11.96 -15.34 -6.53
C PHE A 370 11.67 -16.85 -6.44
N ILE A 371 12.42 -17.69 -7.15
CA ILE A 371 12.34 -19.16 -7.03
C ILE A 371 12.67 -19.60 -5.60
N PHE A 372 13.67 -18.96 -4.98
CA PHE A 372 13.99 -19.20 -3.57
C PHE A 372 12.81 -18.87 -2.65
N SER A 373 12.16 -17.71 -2.84
CA SER A 373 10.96 -17.35 -2.10
C SER A 373 9.81 -18.34 -2.30
N LEU A 374 9.54 -18.77 -3.54
CA LEU A 374 8.50 -19.77 -3.84
C LEU A 374 8.77 -21.11 -3.14
N LYS A 375 10.03 -21.55 -3.10
CA LYS A 375 10.43 -22.76 -2.33
C LYS A 375 10.23 -22.56 -0.82
N GLY A 376 10.54 -21.37 -0.31
CA GLY A 376 10.26 -21.00 1.08
C GLY A 376 8.77 -21.07 1.40
N VAL A 377 7.93 -20.51 0.55
CA VAL A 377 6.46 -20.58 0.63
C VAL A 377 5.97 -22.02 0.61
N ASN A 378 6.50 -22.87 -0.28
CA ASN A 378 6.17 -24.30 -0.31
C ASN A 378 6.50 -24.99 1.02
N ASN A 379 7.66 -24.71 1.60
CA ASN A 379 8.07 -25.30 2.88
C ASN A 379 7.17 -24.83 4.03
N LEU A 380 6.92 -23.52 4.13
CA LEU A 380 6.04 -22.94 5.15
C LEU A 380 4.61 -23.50 5.06
N THR A 381 4.11 -23.71 3.84
CA THR A 381 2.81 -24.34 3.60
C THR A 381 2.79 -25.78 4.10
N ASN A 382 3.86 -26.55 3.83
CA ASN A 382 3.99 -27.94 4.32
C ASN A 382 4.06 -27.99 5.85
N GLU A 383 4.79 -27.08 6.47
CA GLU A 383 4.89 -26.97 7.92
C GLU A 383 3.51 -26.66 8.53
N PHE A 384 2.78 -25.72 7.93
CA PHE A 384 1.45 -25.35 8.41
C PHE A 384 0.41 -26.48 8.27
N ILE A 385 0.39 -27.17 7.12
CA ILE A 385 -0.39 -28.40 6.91
C ILE A 385 -0.07 -29.44 7.99
N SER A 386 1.23 -29.63 8.27
CA SER A 386 1.68 -30.64 9.25
C SER A 386 1.18 -30.30 10.66
N GLU A 387 1.20 -29.03 11.03
CA GLU A 387 0.71 -28.55 12.32
C GLU A 387 -0.81 -28.74 12.45
N ILE A 388 -1.58 -28.38 11.42
CA ILE A 388 -3.04 -28.58 11.40
C ILE A 388 -3.37 -30.07 11.53
N LYS A 389 -2.69 -30.94 10.77
CA LYS A 389 -2.86 -32.40 10.86
C LYS A 389 -2.51 -32.94 12.25
N TYR A 390 -1.44 -32.45 12.87
CA TYR A 390 -1.07 -32.81 14.23
C TYR A 390 -2.18 -32.41 15.21
N LYS A 391 -2.68 -31.17 15.13
CA LYS A 391 -3.77 -30.68 15.99
C LYS A 391 -5.05 -31.50 15.80
N LEU A 392 -5.46 -31.79 14.56
CA LEU A 392 -6.59 -32.68 14.25
C LEU A 392 -6.43 -34.08 14.86
N SER A 393 -5.21 -34.62 14.90
CA SER A 393 -4.94 -35.92 15.52
C SER A 393 -5.12 -35.92 17.04
N THR A 394 -4.84 -34.78 17.70
CA THR A 394 -5.04 -34.60 19.15
C THR A 394 -6.51 -34.36 19.54
N LEU A 395 -7.36 -34.03 18.57
CA LEU A 395 -8.80 -33.81 18.76
C LEU A 395 -9.65 -35.09 18.59
N ARG A 396 -9.06 -36.22 18.18
CA ARG A 396 -9.72 -37.53 18.25
C ARG A 396 -9.81 -37.99 19.69
#